data_AF-A0A3D3RIP5-F1
#
_entry.id   AF-A0A3D3RIP5-F1
#
_cell.length_a   1.000
_cell.length_b   1.000
_cell.length_c   1.000
_cell.angle_alpha   90.00
_cell.angle_beta   90.00
_cell.angle_gamma   90.00
#
_symmetry.space_group_name_H-M   'P 1'
#
loop_
_entity.id
_entity.type
_entity.pdbx_description
1 polymer ?
#
loop_
_entity_poly.entity_id
_entity_poly.type
_entity_poly.pdbx_seq_one_letter_code
_entity_poly.pdbx_strand_id
1 'polypeptide(L)'
;MTIAKREGGKRSLIAMAAYRSGEKLYNELYEKTNLYNHRTVKPEAFILKPDYVPNEYLDRQTLWNKMELAEKSPNAQLCRELNVALPIELNKSDQRMLIEDFVKDNFVSEGMIADVAIHRDKEWPMSEETIANPKTLNVMTCRVEDSLEVLSGKWKLKILMQIFKNPTVRFSVLQRAIPGITQKMLTKNLRELEAEDLIKRVVYPTVPPKVEYCLT
;
A
#
# COMPACT_ATOMS: atom_id res chain seq x y z
N MET A 1 -1.70 -4.61 7.79
CA MET A 1 -0.59 -3.97 8.51
C MET A 1 -0.38 -4.71 9.81
N THR A 2 0.86 -5.12 10.10
CA THR A 2 1.21 -5.93 11.28
C THR A 2 2.15 -5.15 12.18
N ILE A 3 2.10 -5.37 13.49
CA ILE A 3 2.98 -4.71 14.45
C ILE A 3 4.24 -5.55 14.65
N ALA A 4 5.41 -4.97 14.43
CA ALA A 4 6.67 -5.61 14.76
C ALA A 4 6.95 -5.47 16.27
N LYS A 5 7.23 -6.60 16.92
CA LYS A 5 7.65 -6.68 18.32
C LYS A 5 9.01 -7.36 18.41
N ARG A 6 9.75 -7.05 19.48
CA ARG A 6 10.94 -7.83 19.82
C ARG A 6 10.55 -9.22 20.27
N GLU A 7 11.41 -10.17 19.95
CA GLU A 7 11.24 -11.57 20.34
C GLU A 7 12.50 -12.08 21.04
N GLY A 8 12.88 -11.44 22.16
CA GLY A 8 13.95 -11.90 23.05
C GLY A 8 15.28 -12.22 22.32
N GLY A 9 15.71 -11.35 21.40
CA GLY A 9 16.94 -11.55 20.59
C GLY A 9 16.79 -12.38 19.32
N LYS A 10 15.65 -13.06 19.08
CA LYS A 10 15.38 -13.82 17.84
C LYS A 10 14.95 -12.92 16.66
N ARG A 11 14.30 -11.79 16.95
CA ARG A 11 13.91 -10.76 15.97
C ARG A 11 14.24 -9.37 16.51
N SER A 12 15.06 -8.64 15.76
CA SER A 12 15.36 -7.22 15.95
C SER A 12 14.96 -6.43 14.70
N LEU A 13 14.69 -5.13 14.84
CA LEU A 13 14.44 -4.20 13.75
C LEU A 13 15.59 -4.20 12.75
N ILE A 14 16.84 -4.20 13.24
CA ILE A 14 18.02 -4.28 12.38
C ILE A 14 18.04 -5.58 11.57
N ALA A 15 17.72 -6.72 12.19
CA ALA A 15 17.64 -7.99 11.47
C ALA A 15 16.53 -7.97 10.40
N MET A 16 15.37 -7.37 10.71
CA MET A 16 14.27 -7.22 9.77
C MET A 16 14.64 -6.29 8.60
N ALA A 17 15.28 -5.16 8.89
CA ALA A 17 15.74 -4.19 7.90
C ALA A 17 16.80 -4.80 6.98
N ALA A 18 17.79 -5.52 7.54
CA ALA A 18 18.81 -6.24 6.78
C ALA A 18 18.20 -7.33 5.89
N TYR A 19 17.26 -8.10 6.42
CA TYR A 19 16.55 -9.14 5.67
C TYR A 19 15.75 -8.56 4.49
N ARG A 20 15.10 -7.41 4.66
CA ARG A 20 14.27 -6.80 3.61
C ARG A 20 15.10 -6.07 2.56
N SER A 21 16.06 -5.25 2.97
CA SER A 21 16.91 -4.46 2.07
C SER A 21 18.00 -5.29 1.37
N GLY A 22 18.40 -6.42 1.96
CA GLY A 22 19.57 -7.17 1.53
C GLY A 22 20.89 -6.51 1.91
N GLU A 23 20.87 -5.52 2.82
CA GLU A 23 22.06 -4.85 3.31
C GLU A 23 22.66 -5.57 4.52
N LYS A 24 23.99 -5.46 4.67
CA LYS A 24 24.71 -5.87 5.86
C LYS A 24 24.56 -4.78 6.92
N LEU A 25 23.82 -5.04 8.00
CA LEU A 25 23.58 -4.06 9.06
C LEU A 25 24.11 -4.56 10.41
N TYR A 26 24.79 -3.68 11.14
CA TYR A 26 25.25 -3.95 12.50
C TYR A 26 24.18 -3.54 13.52
N ASN A 27 23.90 -4.42 14.48
CA ASN A 27 23.03 -4.14 15.63
C ASN A 27 23.91 -3.81 16.84
N GLU A 28 23.83 -2.58 17.32
CA GLU A 28 24.63 -2.09 18.45
C GLU A 28 24.17 -2.67 19.80
N LEU A 29 22.87 -2.90 19.98
CA LEU A 29 22.32 -3.40 21.25
C LEU A 29 22.75 -4.85 21.55
N TYR A 30 22.87 -5.68 20.50
CA TYR A 30 23.27 -7.08 20.61
C TYR A 30 24.69 -7.35 20.08
N GLU A 31 25.40 -6.28 19.71
CA GLU A 31 26.75 -6.31 19.14
C GLU A 31 26.92 -7.33 18.00
N LYS A 32 25.91 -7.43 17.12
CA LYS A 32 25.82 -8.48 16.10
C LYS A 32 25.57 -7.92 14.71
N THR A 33 26.29 -8.43 13.72
CA THR A 33 26.03 -8.15 12.30
C THR A 33 24.93 -9.07 11.76
N ASN A 34 23.98 -8.49 11.04
CA ASN A 34 22.93 -9.20 10.31
C ASN A 34 23.18 -9.07 8.79
N LEU A 35 23.25 -10.22 8.11
CA LEU A 35 23.41 -10.32 6.66
C LEU A 35 22.71 -11.59 6.18
N TYR A 36 21.90 -11.45 5.13
CA TYR A 36 21.05 -12.53 4.63
C TYR A 36 21.24 -12.72 3.12
N ASN A 37 22.24 -13.51 2.72
CA ASN A 37 22.61 -13.74 1.31
C ASN A 37 21.74 -14.79 0.59
N HIS A 38 20.45 -14.83 0.90
CA HIS A 38 19.54 -15.84 0.37
C HIS A 38 18.92 -15.48 -0.99
N ARG A 39 19.12 -14.24 -1.47
CA ARG A 39 18.51 -13.75 -2.70
C ARG A 39 19.53 -13.68 -3.83
N THR A 40 19.12 -14.17 -5.00
CA THR A 40 19.89 -14.03 -6.25
C THR A 40 19.79 -12.62 -6.82
N VAL A 41 18.63 -11.96 -6.63
CA VAL A 41 18.38 -10.58 -7.09
C VAL A 41 18.31 -9.65 -5.89
N LYS A 42 19.14 -8.61 -5.88
CA LYS A 42 19.16 -7.62 -4.79
C LYS A 42 17.87 -6.78 -4.83
N PRO A 43 17.20 -6.58 -3.68
CA PRO A 43 16.09 -5.63 -3.57
C PRO A 43 16.51 -4.21 -3.90
N GLU A 44 15.53 -3.43 -4.32
CA GLU A 44 15.64 -1.99 -4.39
C GLU A 44 15.13 -1.41 -3.07
N ALA A 45 15.99 -0.78 -2.28
CA ALA A 45 15.65 -0.31 -0.94
C ALA A 45 15.99 1.17 -0.75
N PHE A 46 15.12 1.92 -0.07
CA PHE A 46 15.28 3.35 0.18
C PHE A 46 14.44 3.79 1.40
N ILE A 47 14.81 4.92 2.00
CA ILE A 47 14.09 5.50 3.14
C ILE A 47 13.47 6.82 2.70
N LEU A 48 12.19 7.01 3.04
CA LEU A 48 11.49 8.28 2.92
C LEU A 48 11.23 8.83 4.32
N LYS A 49 11.40 10.14 4.48
CA LYS A 49 11.22 10.84 5.76
C LYS A 49 10.55 12.19 5.53
N PRO A 50 9.89 12.76 6.56
CA PRO A 50 9.44 14.14 6.52
C PRO A 50 10.64 15.10 6.39
N ASP A 51 10.41 16.28 5.83
CA ASP A 51 11.48 17.26 5.58
C ASP A 51 12.16 17.73 6.88
N TYR A 52 11.39 17.85 7.97
CA TYR A 52 11.89 18.26 9.28
C TYR A 52 12.74 17.19 9.98
N VAL A 53 12.72 15.94 9.52
CA VAL A 53 13.53 14.86 10.10
C VAL A 53 14.97 15.00 9.58
N PRO A 54 16.01 14.92 10.43
CA PRO A 54 17.40 15.00 9.99
C PRO A 54 17.80 13.97 8.91
N ASN A 55 18.72 14.36 8.02
CA ASN A 55 19.20 13.48 6.94
C ASN A 55 20.00 12.27 7.41
N GLU A 56 20.48 12.25 8.66
CA GLU A 56 21.12 11.06 9.24
C GLU A 56 20.17 9.85 9.25
N TYR A 57 18.85 10.08 9.31
CA TYR A 57 17.84 9.02 9.27
C TYR A 57 17.58 8.45 7.86
N LEU A 58 18.25 8.97 6.82
CA LEU A 58 18.30 8.32 5.51
C LEU A 58 19.27 7.13 5.50
N ASP A 59 20.18 7.05 6.48
CA ASP A 59 21.01 5.87 6.70
C ASP A 59 20.24 4.82 7.51
N ARG A 60 20.06 3.64 6.91
CA ARG A 60 19.25 2.55 7.49
C ARG A 60 19.85 2.01 8.78
N GLN A 61 21.18 1.92 8.87
CA GLN A 61 21.84 1.46 10.08
C GLN A 61 21.59 2.44 11.23
N THR A 62 21.74 3.75 10.98
CA THR A 62 21.49 4.82 11.93
C THR A 62 20.03 4.81 12.40
N LEU A 63 19.07 4.79 11.47
CA LEU A 63 17.64 4.81 11.77
C LEU A 63 17.23 3.70 12.74
N TRP A 64 17.55 2.46 12.40
CA TRP A 64 17.08 1.32 13.17
C TRP A 64 17.86 1.11 14.47
N ASN A 65 19.15 1.48 14.54
CA ASN A 65 19.89 1.43 15.81
C ASN A 65 19.39 2.50 16.77
N LYS A 66 19.08 3.73 16.29
CA LYS A 66 18.47 4.77 17.12
C LYS A 66 17.15 4.30 17.73
N MET A 67 16.29 3.64 16.95
CA MET A 67 15.03 3.08 17.44
C MET A 67 15.24 1.96 18.47
N GLU A 68 16.15 1.02 18.19
CA GLU A 68 16.45 -0.08 19.11
C GLU A 68 17.04 0.40 20.45
N LEU A 69 17.89 1.42 20.42
CA LEU A 69 18.50 1.99 21.63
C LEU A 69 17.53 2.85 22.43
N ALA A 70 16.62 3.58 21.75
CA ALA A 70 15.68 4.48 22.39
C ALA A 70 14.57 3.76 23.16
N GLU A 71 14.00 2.70 22.56
CA GLU A 71 12.88 1.97 23.14
C GLU A 71 13.37 0.60 23.58
N LYS A 72 13.52 0.33 24.88
CA LYS A 72 14.13 -0.91 25.42
C LYS A 72 13.10 -1.92 25.98
N SER A 73 11.81 -1.57 25.98
CA SER A 73 10.77 -2.41 26.56
C SER A 73 10.59 -3.72 25.77
N PRO A 74 10.37 -4.86 26.46
CA PRO A 74 10.02 -6.12 25.79
C PRO A 74 8.64 -6.08 25.14
N ASN A 75 7.76 -5.16 25.56
CA ASN A 75 6.40 -5.01 25.01
C ASN A 75 6.30 -3.90 23.95
N ALA A 76 7.42 -3.30 23.57
CA ALA A 76 7.46 -2.20 22.62
C ALA A 76 6.88 -2.60 21.26
N GLN A 77 6.04 -1.71 20.71
CA GLN A 77 5.54 -1.77 19.35
C GLN A 77 6.39 -0.84 18.49
N LEU A 78 7.53 -1.35 18.02
CA LEU A 78 8.62 -0.51 17.51
C LEU A 78 8.36 0.04 16.11
N CYS A 79 7.68 -0.73 15.26
CA CYS A 79 7.28 -0.28 13.94
C CYS A 79 6.04 -1.01 13.44
N ARG A 80 5.45 -0.46 12.38
CA ARG A 80 4.36 -1.07 11.62
C ARG A 80 4.91 -1.59 10.30
N GLU A 81 4.50 -2.80 9.97
CA GLU A 81 4.85 -3.47 8.71
C GLU A 81 3.65 -3.48 7.78
N LEU A 82 3.90 -3.12 6.52
CA LEU A 82 2.95 -3.22 5.44
C LEU A 82 3.60 -3.96 4.27
N ASN A 83 3.00 -5.06 3.85
CA ASN A 83 3.38 -5.80 2.64
C ASN A 83 2.35 -5.50 1.55
N VAL A 84 2.81 -5.01 0.41
CA VAL A 84 1.99 -4.59 -0.74
C VAL A 84 2.48 -5.32 -1.97
N ALA A 85 1.55 -5.82 -2.80
CA ALA A 85 1.88 -6.33 -4.13
C ALA A 85 1.90 -5.17 -5.13
N LEU A 86 2.91 -5.14 -6.01
CA LEU A 86 3.00 -4.14 -7.07
C LEU A 86 2.47 -4.72 -8.39
N PRO A 87 1.74 -3.92 -9.20
CA PRO A 87 1.25 -4.34 -10.52
C PRO A 87 2.42 -4.77 -11.41
N ILE A 88 2.43 -6.02 -11.88
CA ILE A 88 3.55 -6.60 -12.64
C ILE A 88 3.66 -6.03 -14.06
N GLU A 89 2.60 -5.39 -14.52
CA GLU A 89 2.45 -4.78 -15.83
C GLU A 89 3.19 -3.44 -15.91
N LEU A 90 3.41 -2.81 -14.76
CA LEU A 90 4.22 -1.60 -14.65
C LEU A 90 5.69 -1.95 -14.74
N ASN A 91 6.45 -1.15 -15.49
CA ASN A 91 7.90 -1.27 -15.50
C ASN A 91 8.47 -0.93 -14.10
N LYS A 92 9.72 -1.32 -13.85
CA LYS A 92 10.36 -1.16 -12.54
C LYS A 92 10.38 0.29 -12.04
N SER A 93 10.48 1.26 -12.94
CA SER A 93 10.49 2.70 -12.63
C SER A 93 9.11 3.19 -12.20
N ASP A 94 8.06 2.79 -12.92
CA ASP A 94 6.68 3.17 -12.58
C ASP A 94 6.22 2.50 -11.28
N GLN A 95 6.62 1.25 -11.05
CA GLN A 95 6.44 0.60 -9.76
C GLN A 95 7.12 1.34 -8.61
N ARG A 96 8.33 1.87 -8.86
CA ARG A 96 9.07 2.69 -7.88
C ARG A 96 8.32 4.01 -7.61
N MET A 97 7.89 4.71 -8.64
CA MET A 97 7.16 5.97 -8.52
C MET A 97 5.85 5.78 -7.76
N LEU A 98 5.08 4.73 -8.11
CA LEU A 98 3.82 4.40 -7.44
C LEU A 98 4.00 4.17 -5.94
N ILE A 99 5.02 3.39 -5.54
CA ILE A 99 5.25 3.13 -4.12
C ILE A 99 5.80 4.36 -3.39
N GLU A 100 6.63 5.17 -4.06
CA GLU A 100 7.11 6.43 -3.48
C GLU A 100 5.96 7.40 -3.19
N ASP A 101 5.07 7.61 -4.15
CA ASP A 101 3.91 8.50 -4.01
C ASP A 101 2.95 7.97 -2.94
N PHE A 102 2.64 6.67 -2.97
CA PHE A 102 1.82 6.04 -1.94
C PHE A 102 2.40 6.23 -0.54
N VAL A 103 3.71 6.03 -0.39
CA VAL A 103 4.36 6.17 0.92
C VAL A 103 4.43 7.62 1.37
N LYS A 104 4.71 8.55 0.46
CA LYS A 104 4.70 9.99 0.75
C LYS A 104 3.33 10.45 1.23
N ASP A 105 2.28 10.09 0.50
CA ASP A 105 0.92 10.59 0.74
C ASP A 105 0.27 9.99 1.98
N ASN A 106 0.60 8.74 2.35
CA ASN A 106 -0.09 8.01 3.42
C ASN A 106 0.72 7.87 4.71
N PHE A 107 2.05 8.05 4.68
CA PHE A 107 2.90 7.87 5.87
C PHE A 107 3.77 9.08 6.15
N VAL A 108 4.51 9.57 5.15
CA VAL A 108 5.46 10.68 5.36
C VAL A 108 4.74 11.99 5.64
N SER A 109 3.64 12.25 4.93
CA SER A 109 2.74 13.39 5.16
C SER A 109 2.20 13.44 6.60
N GLU A 110 1.99 12.26 7.21
CA GLU A 110 1.53 12.09 8.59
C GLU A 110 2.70 12.06 9.61
N GLY A 111 3.91 12.41 9.17
CA GLY A 111 5.09 12.56 10.01
C GLY A 111 5.88 11.28 10.27
N MET A 112 5.61 10.19 9.55
CA MET A 112 6.31 8.91 9.71
C MET A 112 7.54 8.79 8.81
N ILE A 113 8.58 8.12 9.31
CA ILE A 113 9.70 7.64 8.47
C ILE A 113 9.33 6.25 7.94
N ALA A 114 9.54 6.01 6.65
CA ALA A 114 9.23 4.75 5.99
C ALA A 114 10.50 4.16 5.35
N ASP A 115 10.86 2.95 5.77
CA ASP A 115 11.90 2.12 5.14
C ASP A 115 11.25 1.16 4.14
N VAL A 116 11.48 1.40 2.85
CA VAL A 116 10.84 0.69 1.74
C VAL A 116 11.84 -0.26 1.10
N ALA A 117 11.41 -1.50 0.83
CA ALA A 117 12.18 -2.47 0.08
C ALA A 117 11.30 -3.16 -0.97
N ILE A 118 11.61 -2.96 -2.24
CA ILE A 118 10.95 -3.58 -3.38
C ILE A 118 11.70 -4.85 -3.75
N HIS A 119 11.05 -6.00 -3.60
CA HIS A 119 11.62 -7.30 -3.94
C HIS A 119 11.46 -7.57 -5.44
N ARG A 120 12.54 -8.01 -6.08
CA ARG A 120 12.66 -8.20 -7.54
C ARG A 120 12.99 -9.64 -7.94
N ASP A 121 13.05 -10.53 -6.95
CA ASP A 121 13.48 -11.92 -7.04
C ASP A 121 12.34 -12.90 -7.34
N LYS A 122 11.08 -12.44 -7.30
CA LYS A 122 9.92 -13.22 -7.76
C LYS A 122 9.60 -12.85 -9.20
N GLU A 123 10.13 -13.63 -10.14
CA GLU A 123 9.62 -13.61 -11.51
C GLU A 123 8.26 -14.30 -11.58
N TRP A 124 7.37 -13.74 -12.40
CA TRP A 124 6.07 -14.31 -12.70
C TRP A 124 6.16 -15.02 -14.07
N PRO A 125 5.61 -16.24 -14.23
CA PRO A 125 4.83 -16.98 -13.25
C PRO A 125 5.69 -17.64 -12.16
N MET A 126 5.16 -17.69 -10.95
CA MET A 126 5.81 -18.37 -9.82
C MET A 126 5.90 -19.88 -10.07
N SER A 127 6.92 -20.54 -9.52
CA SER A 127 7.02 -22.00 -9.56
C SER A 127 5.82 -22.67 -8.89
N GLU A 128 5.43 -23.88 -9.35
CA GLU A 128 4.32 -24.68 -8.79
C GLU A 128 4.45 -24.87 -7.27
N GLU A 129 5.67 -25.05 -6.76
CA GLU A 129 5.95 -25.13 -5.31
C GLU A 129 5.57 -23.86 -4.54
N THR A 130 5.69 -22.68 -5.16
CA THR A 130 5.35 -21.40 -4.51
C THR A 130 3.85 -21.11 -4.57
N ILE A 131 3.16 -21.63 -5.58
CA ILE A 131 1.69 -21.59 -5.70
C ILE A 131 1.05 -22.48 -4.64
N ALA A 132 1.68 -23.62 -4.30
CA ALA A 132 1.16 -24.55 -3.29
C ALA A 132 1.26 -24.07 -1.84
N ASN A 133 1.90 -22.92 -1.57
CA ASN A 133 2.05 -22.41 -0.21
C ASN A 133 0.75 -21.69 0.26
N PRO A 134 0.09 -22.14 1.33
CA PRO A 134 -1.17 -21.54 1.79
C PRO A 134 -1.03 -20.09 2.28
N LYS A 135 0.20 -19.59 2.52
CA LYS A 135 0.45 -18.17 2.85
C LYS A 135 0.47 -17.24 1.61
N THR A 136 0.67 -17.77 0.40
CA THR A 136 0.68 -17.02 -0.86
C THR A 136 -0.67 -17.07 -1.59
N LEU A 137 -1.55 -18.03 -1.26
CA LEU A 137 -2.85 -18.22 -1.91
C LEU A 137 -3.86 -17.07 -1.72
N ASN A 138 -3.65 -16.15 -0.78
CA ASN A 138 -4.65 -15.11 -0.46
C ASN A 138 -4.65 -13.90 -1.42
N VAL A 139 -3.99 -14.00 -2.58
CA VAL A 139 -3.85 -12.90 -3.56
C VAL A 139 -4.41 -13.29 -4.95
N MET A 140 -5.02 -14.46 -5.09
CA MET A 140 -5.40 -15.04 -6.39
C MET A 140 -6.93 -15.17 -6.44
N THR A 141 -7.71 -14.27 -7.04
CA THR A 141 -7.77 -13.99 -8.48
C THR A 141 -8.29 -12.58 -8.74
N CYS A 142 -7.39 -11.62 -8.91
CA CYS A 142 -7.74 -10.34 -9.50
C CYS A 142 -6.57 -9.95 -10.39
N ARG A 143 -6.68 -10.14 -11.71
CA ARG A 143 -5.68 -9.62 -12.63
C ARG A 143 -5.80 -8.10 -12.55
N VAL A 144 -4.70 -7.42 -12.27
CA VAL A 144 -4.73 -5.97 -12.06
C VAL A 144 -5.19 -5.28 -13.33
N GLU A 145 -4.95 -5.87 -14.51
CA GLU A 145 -5.46 -5.38 -15.79
C GLU A 145 -6.99 -5.41 -15.86
N ASP A 146 -7.62 -6.47 -15.40
CA ASP A 146 -9.10 -6.59 -15.39
C ASP A 146 -9.69 -5.52 -14.46
N SER A 147 -9.10 -5.32 -13.27
CA SER A 147 -9.50 -4.25 -12.36
C SER A 147 -9.17 -2.84 -12.87
N LEU A 148 -8.04 -2.69 -13.55
CA LEU A 148 -7.60 -1.41 -14.09
C LEU A 148 -8.47 -1.03 -15.28
N GLU A 149 -8.91 -1.97 -16.13
CA GLU A 149 -9.88 -1.73 -17.18
C GLU A 149 -11.22 -1.27 -16.58
N VAL A 150 -11.70 -1.97 -15.56
CA VAL A 150 -12.93 -1.62 -14.84
C VAL A 150 -12.83 -0.24 -14.20
N LEU A 151 -11.70 0.11 -13.57
CA LEU A 151 -11.47 1.38 -12.89
C LEU A 151 -10.87 2.48 -13.78
N SER A 152 -10.57 2.17 -15.04
CA SER A 152 -9.91 3.07 -15.97
C SER A 152 -10.75 4.32 -16.26
N GLY A 153 -10.06 5.39 -16.64
CA GLY A 153 -10.68 6.62 -17.09
C GLY A 153 -10.78 7.70 -16.01
N LYS A 154 -11.02 8.92 -16.47
CA LYS A 154 -10.90 10.16 -15.69
C LYS A 154 -11.85 10.26 -14.49
N TRP A 155 -12.97 9.54 -14.51
CA TRP A 155 -14.11 9.82 -13.63
C TRP A 155 -14.43 8.72 -12.62
N LYS A 156 -14.21 7.44 -12.93
CA LYS A 156 -14.61 6.29 -12.09
C LYS A 156 -14.01 6.35 -10.68
N LEU A 157 -12.69 6.56 -10.58
CA LEU A 157 -12.02 6.70 -9.27
C LEU A 157 -12.54 7.88 -8.45
N LYS A 158 -12.81 9.03 -9.11
CA LYS A 158 -13.37 10.21 -8.41
C LYS A 158 -14.78 9.94 -7.90
N ILE A 159 -15.60 9.21 -8.65
CA ILE A 159 -16.95 8.82 -8.24
C ILE A 159 -16.88 7.87 -7.04
N LEU A 160 -16.07 6.82 -7.12
CA LEU A 160 -15.90 5.84 -6.03
C LEU A 160 -15.38 6.49 -4.76
N MET A 161 -14.40 7.40 -4.85
CA MET A 161 -13.90 8.17 -3.71
C MET A 161 -14.98 9.00 -3.02
N GLN A 162 -15.91 9.58 -3.77
CA GLN A 162 -17.02 10.37 -3.17
C GLN A 162 -18.06 9.48 -2.49
N ILE A 163 -18.33 8.29 -3.04
CA ILE A 163 -19.24 7.30 -2.45
C ILE A 163 -18.58 6.65 -1.22
N PHE A 164 -17.28 6.37 -1.25
CA PHE A 164 -16.55 5.83 -0.11
C PHE A 164 -16.58 6.76 1.11
N LYS A 165 -16.46 8.08 0.88
CA LYS A 165 -16.51 9.09 1.95
C LYS A 165 -17.90 9.30 2.57
N ASN A 166 -18.97 8.87 1.89
CA ASN A 166 -20.33 9.18 2.29
C ASN A 166 -21.21 7.93 2.15
N PRO A 167 -21.82 7.41 3.24
CA PRO A 167 -22.47 6.10 3.25
C PRO A 167 -23.57 5.92 2.17
N THR A 168 -24.27 6.99 1.79
CA THR A 168 -25.16 7.03 0.61
C THR A 168 -25.10 8.41 -0.06
N VAL A 169 -24.99 8.46 -1.39
CA VAL A 169 -24.85 9.72 -2.14
C VAL A 169 -25.87 9.84 -3.26
N ARG A 170 -26.50 11.01 -3.40
CA ARG A 170 -27.41 11.32 -4.52
C ARG A 170 -26.65 11.77 -5.76
N PHE A 171 -27.25 11.59 -6.93
CA PHE A 171 -26.68 12.01 -8.23
C PHE A 171 -26.21 13.47 -8.25
N SER A 172 -27.05 14.41 -7.78
CA SER A 172 -26.71 15.84 -7.79
C SER A 172 -25.56 16.20 -6.86
N VAL A 173 -25.38 15.44 -5.78
CA VAL A 173 -24.24 15.61 -4.86
C VAL A 173 -22.96 15.13 -5.52
N LEU A 174 -22.97 13.96 -6.17
CA LEU A 174 -21.83 13.46 -6.95
C LEU A 174 -21.45 14.44 -8.07
N GLN A 175 -22.42 14.96 -8.82
CA GLN A 175 -22.15 15.89 -9.90
C GLN A 175 -21.51 17.19 -9.41
N ARG A 176 -21.94 17.73 -8.27
CA ARG A 176 -21.38 18.95 -7.68
C ARG A 176 -19.99 18.71 -7.07
N ALA A 177 -19.78 17.55 -6.48
CA ALA A 177 -18.52 17.17 -5.83
C ALA A 177 -17.39 16.87 -6.84
N ILE A 178 -17.71 16.72 -8.13
CA ILE A 178 -16.75 16.37 -9.18
C ILE A 178 -16.78 17.47 -10.26
N PRO A 179 -16.04 18.59 -10.06
CA PRO A 179 -15.99 19.68 -11.02
C PRO A 179 -15.58 19.21 -12.43
N GLY A 180 -16.32 19.67 -13.44
CA GLY A 180 -16.05 19.37 -14.85
C GLY A 180 -16.64 18.05 -15.37
N ILE A 181 -17.30 17.23 -14.54
CA ILE A 181 -18.06 16.08 -15.05
C ILE A 181 -19.40 16.54 -15.62
N THR A 182 -19.71 16.11 -16.85
CA THR A 182 -21.02 16.36 -17.43
C THR A 182 -22.04 15.35 -16.87
N GLN A 183 -23.32 15.70 -16.89
CA GLN A 183 -24.39 14.79 -16.48
C GLN A 183 -24.34 13.47 -17.27
N LYS A 184 -24.10 13.55 -18.59
CA LYS A 184 -23.98 12.39 -19.48
C LYS A 184 -22.80 11.48 -19.09
N MET A 185 -21.63 12.05 -18.80
CA MET A 185 -20.47 11.26 -18.36
C MET A 185 -20.70 10.63 -16.98
N LEU A 186 -21.30 11.36 -16.02
CA LEU A 186 -21.60 10.81 -14.70
C LEU A 186 -22.58 9.63 -14.80
N THR A 187 -23.65 9.77 -15.59
CA THR A 187 -24.59 8.66 -15.83
C THR A 187 -23.91 7.45 -16.47
N LYS A 188 -23.05 7.66 -17.48
CA LYS A 188 -22.30 6.56 -18.12
C LYS A 188 -21.43 5.82 -17.11
N ASN A 189 -20.61 6.54 -16.35
CA ASN A 189 -19.68 5.93 -15.39
C ASN A 189 -20.41 5.23 -14.23
N LEU A 190 -21.53 5.79 -13.73
CA LEU A 190 -22.33 5.14 -12.70
C LEU A 190 -22.95 3.82 -13.18
N ARG A 191 -23.40 3.75 -14.44
CA ARG A 191 -23.92 2.50 -15.02
C ARG A 191 -22.83 1.45 -15.20
N GLU A 192 -21.64 1.86 -15.64
CA GLU A 192 -20.50 0.96 -15.75
C GLU A 192 -20.08 0.42 -14.38
N LEU A 193 -19.94 1.29 -13.38
CA LEU A 193 -19.61 0.87 -12.01
C LEU A 193 -20.69 -0.02 -11.38
N GLU A 194 -21.96 0.18 -11.71
CA GLU A 194 -23.07 -0.68 -11.28
C GLU A 194 -23.02 -2.04 -11.98
N ALA A 195 -22.69 -2.08 -13.27
CA ALA A 195 -22.58 -3.32 -14.05
C ALA A 195 -21.39 -4.19 -13.61
N GLU A 196 -20.32 -3.57 -13.09
CA GLU A 196 -19.13 -4.22 -12.55
C GLU A 196 -19.27 -4.54 -11.06
N ASP A 197 -20.49 -4.44 -10.49
CA ASP A 197 -20.79 -4.70 -9.08
C ASP A 197 -19.91 -3.91 -8.09
N LEU A 198 -19.47 -2.70 -8.45
CA LEU A 198 -18.69 -1.82 -7.56
C LEU A 198 -19.56 -0.83 -6.78
N ILE A 199 -20.76 -0.53 -7.30
CA ILE A 199 -21.72 0.33 -6.63
C ILE A 199 -23.12 -0.27 -6.73
N LYS A 200 -23.92 -0.05 -5.70
CA LYS A 200 -25.34 -0.38 -5.67
C LYS A 200 -26.17 0.89 -5.86
N ARG A 201 -27.11 0.84 -6.80
CA ARG A 201 -28.10 1.89 -7.04
C ARG A 201 -29.42 1.55 -6.36
N VAL A 202 -29.88 2.40 -5.45
CA VAL A 202 -31.16 2.23 -4.75
C VAL A 202 -32.13 3.31 -5.21
N VAL A 203 -33.27 2.89 -5.76
CA VAL A 203 -34.38 3.77 -6.12
C VAL A 203 -35.40 3.76 -4.99
N TYR A 204 -35.72 4.94 -4.47
CA TYR A 204 -36.76 5.08 -3.47
C TYR A 204 -38.02 5.67 -4.12
N PRO A 205 -39.19 5.04 -3.93
CA PRO A 205 -40.47 5.53 -4.43
C PRO A 205 -40.97 6.69 -3.56
N THR A 206 -40.31 7.84 -3.67
CA THR A 206 -40.73 9.11 -3.05
C THR A 206 -41.33 10.04 -4.11
N VAL A 207 -41.96 11.13 -3.67
CA VAL A 207 -42.37 12.23 -4.56
C VAL A 207 -41.53 13.47 -4.23
N PRO A 208 -40.60 13.92 -5.09
CA PRO A 208 -40.16 13.28 -6.33
C PRO A 208 -39.31 12.01 -6.09
N PRO A 209 -39.18 11.10 -7.07
CA PRO A 209 -38.36 9.89 -6.93
C PRO A 209 -36.91 10.24 -6.62
N LYS A 210 -36.31 9.58 -5.63
CA LYS A 210 -34.89 9.76 -5.30
C LYS A 210 -34.08 8.51 -5.60
N VAL A 211 -32.86 8.73 -6.05
CA VAL A 211 -31.88 7.67 -6.33
C VAL A 211 -30.64 7.94 -5.51
N GLU A 212 -30.16 6.91 -4.82
CA GLU A 212 -28.95 6.95 -4.02
C GLU A 212 -28.00 5.83 -4.47
N TYR A 213 -26.71 6.10 -4.34
CA TYR A 213 -25.62 5.19 -4.69
C TYR A 213 -24.77 4.92 -3.44
N CYS A 214 -24.42 3.65 -3.23
CA CYS A 214 -23.48 3.20 -2.19
C CYS A 214 -22.51 2.17 -2.78
N LEU A 215 -21.42 1.86 -2.08
CA LEU A 215 -20.59 0.71 -2.44
C LEU A 215 -21.38 -0.59 -2.21
N THR A 216 -21.03 -1.62 -2.96
CA THR A 216 -21.55 -2.99 -2.82
C THR A 216 -20.99 -3.71 -1.60
#